data_AF-A0AA50VVH3-F1
#
_entry.id   AF-A0AA50VVH3-F1
#
_cell.length_a   1.000
_cell.length_b   1.000
_cell.length_c   1.000
_cell.angle_alpha   90.00
_cell.angle_beta   90.00
_cell.angle_gamma   90.00
#
_symmetry.space_group_name_H-M   'P 1'
#
loop_
_entity.id
_entity.type
_entity.pdbx_description
1 polymer ?
#
loop_
_entity_poly.entity_id
_entity_poly.type
_entity_poly.pdbx_seq_one_letter_code
_entity_poly.pdbx_strand_id
1 'polypeptide(L)' 'NISFSDENLLRLRGYDKTPDFKLDVPIAVDNFIINWIESKALFGDEENHLGYMKEQLMCYWNRFGPGLVIYWFGYLDT' A
#
# COMPACT_ATOMS: atom_id res chain seq x y z
N ASN A 1 5.50 16.34 9.61
CA ASN A 1 5.78 14.97 10.06
C ASN A 1 4.48 14.19 9.98
N ILE A 2 4.43 13.05 9.29
CA ILE A 2 3.21 12.22 9.14
C ILE A 2 3.36 11.02 10.07
N SER A 3 2.36 10.76 10.91
CA SER A 3 2.39 9.61 11.83
C SER A 3 1.92 8.33 11.14
N PHE A 4 2.65 7.24 11.35
CA PHE A 4 2.37 5.95 10.73
C PHE A 4 2.79 4.78 11.62
N SER A 5 2.20 3.62 11.36
CA SER A 5 2.61 2.32 11.87
C SER A 5 3.34 1.56 10.77
N ASP A 6 4.55 1.08 11.05
CA ASP A 6 5.32 0.23 10.14
C ASP A 6 4.92 -1.25 10.25
N GLU A 7 5.49 -2.09 9.40
CA GLU A 7 5.22 -3.53 9.40
C GLU A 7 5.53 -4.21 10.74
N ASN A 8 6.58 -3.78 11.45
CA ASN A 8 6.96 -4.40 12.73
C ASN A 8 5.89 -4.17 13.79
N LEU A 9 5.38 -2.94 13.88
CA LEU A 9 4.30 -2.60 14.80
C LEU A 9 2.99 -3.31 14.41
N LEU A 10 2.70 -3.40 13.11
CA LEU A 10 1.51 -4.08 12.62
C LEU A 10 1.56 -5.60 12.90
N ARG A 11 2.71 -6.24 12.69
CA ARG A 11 2.92 -7.66 13.04
C ARG A 11 2.78 -7.91 14.54
N LEU A 12 3.31 -7.01 15.37
CA LEU A 12 3.15 -7.10 16.83
C LEU A 12 1.68 -7.01 17.26
N ARG A 13 0.86 -6.26 16.51
CA ARG A 13 -0.60 -6.18 16.70
C ARG A 13 -1.36 -7.39 16.15
N GLY A 14 -0.68 -8.39 15.59
CA GLY A 14 -1.27 -9.63 15.12
C GLY A 14 -1.72 -9.61 13.66
N TYR A 15 -1.28 -8.65 12.85
CA TYR A 15 -1.55 -8.65 11.41
C TYR A 15 -0.59 -9.58 10.65
N ASP A 16 -1.16 -10.47 9.85
CA ASP A 16 -0.50 -11.46 9.01
C ASP A 16 -0.01 -10.89 7.66
N LYS A 17 -0.79 -9.96 7.10
CA LYS A 17 -0.47 -9.16 5.91
C LYS A 17 -0.42 -7.69 6.31
N THR A 18 0.70 -7.04 6.00
CA THR A 18 1.00 -5.67 6.43
C THR A 18 1.50 -4.83 5.26
N PRO A 19 0.92 -3.64 4.98
CA PRO A 19 1.57 -2.69 4.09
C PRO A 19 2.86 -2.15 4.72
N ASP A 20 3.77 -1.61 3.91
CA ASP A 20 5.00 -0.96 4.39
C ASP A 20 4.69 0.12 5.44
N PHE A 21 3.66 0.93 5.17
CA PHE A 21 3.20 1.99 6.07
C PHE A 21 1.68 2.03 6.14
N LYS A 22 1.13 1.92 7.36
CA LYS A 22 -0.26 2.27 7.66
C LYS A 22 -0.30 3.65 8.27
N LEU A 23 -1.03 4.59 7.68
CA LEU A 23 -1.12 5.95 8.18
C LEU A 23 -2.05 5.99 9.39
N ASP A 24 -1.64 6.67 10.47
CA ASP A 24 -2.49 6.80 11.66
C ASP A 24 -3.70 7.69 11.38
N VAL A 25 -3.48 8.74 10.58
CA VAL A 25 -4.51 9.63 10.05
C VAL A 25 -4.43 9.59 8.51
N PRO A 26 -5.54 9.34 7.80
CA PRO A 26 -5.55 9.33 6.34
C PRO A 26 -5.17 10.70 5.77
N ILE A 27 -4.51 10.70 4.61
CA ILE A 27 -4.11 11.93 3.89
C ILE A 27 -4.77 11.98 2.52
N ALA A 28 -4.97 13.19 1.99
CA ALA A 28 -5.43 13.37 0.61
C ALA A 28 -4.22 13.56 -0.33
N VAL A 29 -4.17 12.78 -1.41
CA VAL A 29 -3.21 12.92 -2.51
C VAL A 29 -4.01 12.96 -3.80
N ASP A 30 -3.92 14.04 -4.57
CA ASP A 30 -4.68 14.24 -5.82
C ASP A 30 -6.17 13.91 -5.69
N ASN A 31 -6.78 14.36 -4.59
CA ASN A 31 -8.18 14.13 -4.21
C ASN A 31 -8.54 12.67 -3.85
N PHE A 32 -7.56 11.77 -3.75
CA PHE A 32 -7.74 10.42 -3.23
C PHE A 32 -7.35 10.34 -1.75
N ILE A 33 -8.18 9.69 -0.94
CA ILE A 33 -7.88 9.43 0.47
C ILE A 33 -6.97 8.21 0.57
N ILE A 34 -5.81 8.37 1.17
CA ILE A 34 -4.79 7.33 1.33
C ILE A 34 -4.72 6.94 2.80
N ASN A 35 -4.91 5.65 3.10
CA ASN A 35 -4.84 5.09 4.45
C ASN A 35 -3.55 4.29 4.70
N TRP A 36 -2.92 3.80 3.63
CA TRP A 36 -1.70 3.01 3.68
C TRP A 36 -0.90 3.18 2.39
N ILE A 37 0.40 2.88 2.47
CA ILE A 37 1.34 2.96 1.36
C ILE A 37 2.08 1.62 1.26
N GLU A 38 2.21 1.12 0.03
CA GLU A 38 3.02 -0.04 -0.32
C GLU A 38 4.05 0.38 -1.38
N SER A 39 5.32 0.05 -1.18
CA SER A 39 6.40 0.43 -2.08
C SER A 39 6.99 -0.79 -2.79
N LYS A 40 7.18 -0.68 -4.11
CA LYS A 40 7.69 -1.77 -4.95
C LYS A 40 8.89 -1.29 -5.75
N ALA A 41 10.03 -1.96 -5.56
CA ALA A 41 11.29 -1.66 -6.24
C ALA A 41 11.36 -2.30 -7.64
N LEU A 42 10.36 -2.01 -8.47
CA LEU A 42 10.19 -2.51 -9.84
C LEU A 42 9.34 -1.53 -10.66
N PHE A 43 9.27 -1.75 -11.97
CA PHE A 43 8.35 -1.01 -12.85
C PHE A 43 6.92 -1.52 -12.64
N GLY A 44 5.95 -0.63 -12.53
CA GLY A 44 4.54 -1.00 -12.51
C GLY A 44 4.07 -1.43 -13.90
N ASP A 45 3.57 -2.65 -14.02
CA ASP A 45 2.80 -3.14 -15.16
C ASP A 45 1.47 -3.75 -14.67
N GLU A 46 0.49 -3.83 -15.57
CA GLU A 46 -0.87 -4.25 -15.23
C GLU A 46 -0.93 -5.69 -14.73
N GLU A 47 -0.18 -6.61 -15.35
CA GLU A 47 -0.21 -8.03 -14.99
C GLU A 47 0.30 -8.25 -13.56
N ASN A 48 1.47 -7.69 -13.24
CA ASN A 48 2.04 -7.77 -11.89
C ASN A 48 1.18 -7.03 -10.88
N HIS A 49 0.62 -5.87 -11.23
CA HIS A 49 -0.28 -5.14 -10.33
C HIS A 49 -1.52 -5.97 -10.00
N LEU A 50 -2.15 -6.61 -10.98
CA LEU A 50 -3.30 -7.50 -10.77
C LEU A 50 -2.94 -8.72 -9.90
N GLY A 51 -1.74 -9.26 -10.06
CA GLY A 51 -1.19 -10.29 -9.16
C GLY A 51 -1.14 -9.80 -7.72
N TYR A 52 -0.50 -8.66 -7.48
CA TYR A 52 -0.42 -8.04 -6.15
C TYR A 52 -1.80 -7.69 -5.58
N MET A 53 -2.75 -7.24 -6.39
CA MET A 53 -4.11 -6.97 -5.94
C MET A 53 -4.73 -8.22 -5.29
N LYS A 54 -4.61 -9.37 -5.95
CA LYS A 54 -5.17 -10.64 -5.44
C LYS A 54 -4.45 -11.16 -4.21
N GLU A 55 -3.12 -11.03 -4.15
CA GLU A 55 -2.30 -11.69 -3.13
C GLU A 55 -2.11 -10.87 -1.84
N GLN A 56 -2.07 -9.54 -1.93
CA GLN A 56 -1.76 -8.67 -0.78
C GLN A 56 -2.66 -7.43 -0.70
N LEU A 57 -2.85 -6.68 -1.80
CA LEU A 57 -3.39 -5.31 -1.71
C LEU A 57 -4.88 -5.30 -1.37
N MET A 58 -5.66 -6.30 -1.81
CA MET A 58 -7.06 -6.42 -1.40
C MET A 58 -7.23 -6.66 0.10
N CYS A 59 -6.28 -7.34 0.76
CA CYS A 59 -6.32 -7.50 2.21
C CYS A 59 -6.16 -6.14 2.91
N TYR A 60 -5.27 -5.29 2.41
CA TYR A 60 -5.08 -3.94 2.95
C TYR A 60 -6.32 -3.08 2.69
N TRP A 61 -6.85 -3.13 1.48
CA TRP A 61 -8.05 -2.39 1.09
C TRP A 61 -9.24 -2.74 1.99
N ASN A 62 -9.53 -4.03 2.16
CA ASN A 62 -10.66 -4.49 2.96
C ASN A 62 -10.53 -4.14 4.44
N ARG A 63 -9.30 -4.02 4.95
CA ARG A 63 -9.02 -3.79 6.37
C ARG A 63 -8.88 -2.31 6.73
N PHE A 64 -8.24 -1.53 5.85
CA PHE A 64 -7.82 -0.16 6.12
C PHE A 64 -8.42 0.86 5.15
N GLY A 65 -9.16 0.42 4.13
CA GLY A 65 -9.70 1.29 3.08
C GLY A 65 -8.68 1.58 1.97
N PRO A 66 -8.93 2.60 1.13
CA PRO A 66 -8.08 2.91 -0.01
C PRO A 66 -6.63 3.22 0.36
N GLY A 67 -5.69 2.89 -0.50
CA GLY A 67 -4.26 3.13 -0.29
C GLY A 67 -3.52 3.44 -1.57
N LEU A 68 -2.22 3.63 -1.45
CA LEU A 68 -1.32 4.03 -2.52
C LEU A 68 -0.24 2.98 -2.74
N VAL A 69 0.01 2.63 -3.99
CA VAL A 69 1.16 1.80 -4.37
C VAL A 69 2.16 2.66 -5.11
N ILE A 70 3.43 2.65 -4.67
CA ILE A 70 4.52 3.41 -5.28
C ILE A 70 5.44 2.44 -6.02
N TYR A 71 5.53 2.59 -7.34
CA TYR A 71 6.48 1.87 -8.17
C TYR A 71 7.72 2.74 -8.42
N TRP A 72 8.84 2.36 -7.82
CA TRP A 72 10.04 3.21 -7.79
C TRP A 72 10.67 3.42 -9.17
N PHE A 73 10.54 2.46 -10.09
CA PHE A 73 11.16 2.57 -11.41
C PHE A 73 10.25 3.24 -12.44
N GLY A 74 9.02 3.61 -12.05
CA GLY A 74 7.99 4.13 -12.95
C GLY A 74 7.01 3.04 -13.37
N TYR A 75 6.34 3.23 -14.50
CA TYR A 75 5.38 2.28 -15.06
C TYR A 75 5.71 1.97 -16.52
N LEU A 76 5.28 0.81 -17.00
CA LEU A 76 5.39 0.43 -18.40
C LEU A 76 4.08 0.78 -19.10
N ASP A 77 4.14 1.64 -20.13
CA ASP A 77 3.06 1.80 -21.09
C ASP A 77 3.09 0.59 -22.04
N THR A 78 2.21 -0.38 -21.82
CA THR A 78 1.92 -1.46 -22.77
C THR A 78 0.89 -1.05 -23.80
#